data_AF-A0A2E3BZC5-F1
#
_entry.id   AF-A0A2E3BZC5-F1
#
_cell.length_a   1.000
_cell.length_b   1.000
_cell.length_c   1.000
_cell.angle_alpha   90.00
_cell.angle_beta   90.00
_cell.angle_gamma   90.00
#
_symmetry.space_group_name_H-M   'P 1'
#
loop_
_entity.id
_entity.type
_entity.pdbx_description
1 polymer ?
#
loop_
_entity_poly.entity_id
_entity_poly.type
_entity_poly.pdbx_seq_one_letter_code
_entity_poly.pdbx_strand_id
1 'polypeptide(L)'
;MSVEFINKTIELFESKSFDKAIEYNYDNIQTVQKIYNSCNSPIIKYPFSLKLLNKLISKHKKSSDANLQCDILRQLILGLVVKKRTDMMQEEEELKSPKTKIKYVLNIANDQVKKKLFFLYLVTYEFEVSNQKNKFFLGIDYEFTKRVIALMQLNFETSTTSKLRTFSYLWIVNPGEFDKIQMDLLINKLMRNQKIIKILHGSDSLDFPYMFEIMFDKNKAICKDFTNSFIDTRYLCEYYKVSIGDMEKKCAIYEALLYFETINQDKYQYLLDSHDNMGPVQDVQWDIYKMSSYHTKYALYDVLFLKHFLFDIYRKGKQDTPNIFKSYKYIINLVRFTFLEKKEVTTLTKISKLEVDPMNNYLIKKNKDNFTLISIYNKIIENLKIEDINLDLNLLFRINYIKSTITLLFKRIIYGLILTNFRVFKNKKETVNTELRNDKIFELLKEEKLDMVFEVAKLFEQEARNKIILNYK
;
A
#
# COMPACT_ATOMS: atom_id res chain seq x y z
N MET A 1 -33.49 -21.17 3.98
CA MET A 1 -32.08 -21.24 4.43
C MET A 1 -31.55 -19.89 4.92
N SER A 2 -31.55 -18.80 4.13
CA SER A 2 -30.99 -17.51 4.60
C SER A 2 -31.78 -16.86 5.74
N VAL A 3 -33.11 -16.88 5.70
CA VAL A 3 -33.97 -16.29 6.76
C VAL A 3 -33.75 -16.96 8.12
N GLU A 4 -33.72 -18.30 8.15
CA GLU A 4 -33.48 -19.07 9.37
C GLU A 4 -32.09 -18.78 9.96
N PHE A 5 -31.07 -18.73 9.10
CA PHE A 5 -29.71 -18.36 9.48
C PHE A 5 -29.63 -16.96 10.12
N ILE A 6 -30.28 -15.96 9.50
CA ILE A 6 -30.33 -14.60 10.03
C ILE A 6 -31.08 -14.57 11.37
N ASN A 7 -32.23 -15.24 11.47
CA ASN A 7 -33.01 -15.30 12.71
C ASN A 7 -32.21 -15.93 13.85
N LYS A 8 -31.47 -17.01 13.59
CA LYS A 8 -30.60 -17.62 14.60
C LYS A 8 -29.49 -16.67 15.04
N THR A 9 -28.88 -15.95 14.10
CA THR A 9 -27.86 -14.94 14.43
C THR A 9 -28.44 -13.80 15.27
N ILE A 10 -29.65 -13.33 14.96
CA ILE A 10 -30.36 -12.32 15.76
C ILE A 10 -30.60 -12.84 17.18
N GLU A 11 -31.14 -14.05 17.32
CA GLU A 11 -31.42 -14.69 18.61
C GLU A 11 -30.15 -14.78 19.48
N LEU A 12 -29.03 -15.24 18.90
CA LEU A 12 -27.76 -15.34 19.61
C LEU A 12 -27.20 -13.96 20.00
N PHE A 13 -27.41 -12.94 19.16
CA PHE A 13 -26.99 -11.57 19.47
C PHE A 13 -27.84 -10.92 20.57
N GLU A 14 -29.17 -11.03 20.49
CA GLU A 14 -30.12 -10.48 21.47
C GLU A 14 -30.00 -11.15 22.84
N SER A 15 -29.74 -12.47 22.86
CA SER A 15 -29.44 -13.23 24.09
C SER A 15 -28.04 -12.95 24.67
N LYS A 16 -27.26 -12.05 24.04
CA LYS A 16 -25.87 -11.72 24.42
C LYS A 16 -24.91 -12.92 24.37
N SER A 17 -25.27 -13.97 23.63
CA SER A 17 -24.43 -15.15 23.39
C SER A 17 -23.41 -14.88 22.28
N PHE A 18 -22.58 -13.84 22.45
CA PHE A 18 -21.73 -13.30 21.38
C PHE A 18 -20.73 -14.33 20.83
N ASP A 19 -20.13 -15.17 21.68
CA ASP A 19 -19.16 -16.18 21.22
C ASP A 19 -19.84 -17.23 20.35
N LYS A 20 -21.01 -17.72 20.79
CA LYS A 20 -21.83 -18.64 19.99
C LYS A 20 -22.30 -18.00 18.69
N ALA A 21 -22.64 -16.71 18.69
CA ALA A 21 -22.99 -15.99 17.47
C ALA A 21 -21.82 -15.95 16.49
N ILE A 22 -20.61 -15.68 16.97
CA ILE A 22 -19.38 -15.65 16.17
C ILE A 22 -19.09 -17.04 15.59
N GLU A 23 -19.09 -18.08 16.42
CA GLU A 23 -18.87 -19.46 16.00
C GLU A 23 -19.90 -19.88 14.94
N TYR A 24 -21.19 -19.67 15.22
CA TYR A 24 -22.27 -20.00 14.30
C TYR A 24 -22.11 -19.32 12.93
N ASN A 25 -21.75 -18.03 12.92
CA ASN A 25 -21.56 -17.30 11.67
C ASN A 25 -20.31 -17.76 10.92
N TYR A 26 -19.20 -18.02 11.62
CA TYR A 26 -17.95 -18.45 11.00
C TYR A 26 -18.04 -19.87 10.44
N ASP A 27 -18.64 -20.80 11.19
CA ASP A 27 -18.83 -22.17 10.74
C ASP A 27 -19.79 -22.22 9.53
N ASN A 28 -20.57 -21.16 9.31
CA ASN A 28 -21.43 -20.94 8.15
C ASN A 28 -20.96 -19.77 7.25
N ILE A 29 -19.65 -19.48 7.18
CA ILE A 29 -19.11 -18.33 6.44
C ILE A 29 -19.47 -18.33 4.95
N GLN A 30 -19.66 -19.51 4.35
CA GLN A 30 -20.15 -19.63 2.97
C GLN A 30 -21.59 -19.10 2.83
N THR A 31 -22.44 -19.31 3.83
CA THR A 31 -23.80 -18.74 3.87
C THR A 31 -23.75 -17.23 4.02
N VAL A 32 -22.85 -16.71 4.86
CA VAL A 32 -22.59 -15.25 4.97
C VAL A 32 -22.21 -14.66 3.60
N GLN A 33 -21.28 -15.28 2.89
CA GLN A 33 -20.87 -14.85 1.55
C GLN A 33 -22.02 -14.93 0.53
N LYS A 34 -22.83 -16.01 0.56
CA LYS A 34 -24.01 -16.16 -0.31
C LYS A 34 -25.04 -15.06 -0.07
N ILE A 35 -25.27 -14.69 1.19
CA ILE A 35 -26.17 -13.57 1.54
C ILE A 35 -25.61 -12.27 0.98
N TYR A 36 -24.33 -11.96 1.20
CA TYR A 36 -23.72 -10.75 0.65
C TYR A 36 -23.73 -10.67 -0.87
N ASN A 37 -23.53 -11.81 -1.56
CA ASN A 37 -23.55 -11.88 -3.02
C ASN A 37 -24.96 -11.74 -3.62
N SER A 38 -26.03 -11.92 -2.84
CA SER A 38 -27.40 -11.76 -3.33
C SER A 38 -27.93 -10.33 -3.24
N CYS A 39 -27.11 -9.40 -2.74
CA CYS A 39 -27.51 -8.02 -2.49
C CYS A 39 -27.17 -7.08 -3.63
N ASN A 40 -28.17 -6.32 -4.09
CA ASN A 40 -28.08 -5.45 -5.26
C ASN A 40 -27.92 -3.96 -4.89
N SER A 41 -28.28 -3.55 -3.66
CA SER A 41 -28.21 -2.14 -3.22
C SER A 41 -28.26 -1.99 -1.68
N PRO A 42 -27.23 -2.40 -0.93
CA PRO A 42 -27.22 -2.33 0.53
C PRO A 42 -27.01 -0.91 1.10
N ILE A 43 -27.50 -0.67 2.32
CA ILE A 43 -27.31 0.59 3.06
C ILE A 43 -25.97 0.54 3.80
N ILE A 44 -24.87 0.68 3.06
CA ILE A 44 -23.50 0.61 3.63
C ILE A 44 -23.08 1.90 4.35
N LYS A 45 -23.88 2.96 4.28
CA LYS A 45 -23.45 4.31 4.71
C LYS A 45 -23.29 4.50 6.22
N TYR A 46 -23.79 3.60 7.05
CA TYR A 46 -23.83 3.81 8.51
C TYR A 46 -22.91 2.84 9.27
N PRO A 47 -22.18 3.31 10.30
CA PRO A 47 -21.46 2.43 11.21
C PRO A 47 -22.43 1.53 11.98
N PHE A 48 -21.90 0.64 12.83
CA PHE A 48 -22.73 -0.11 13.75
C PHE A 48 -23.58 0.83 14.62
N SER A 49 -24.88 0.58 14.68
CA SER A 49 -25.82 1.30 15.54
C SER A 49 -26.89 0.35 16.04
N LEU A 50 -26.98 0.17 17.36
CA LEU A 50 -28.02 -0.66 17.98
C LEU A 50 -29.43 -0.17 17.63
N LYS A 51 -29.62 1.15 17.57
CA LYS A 51 -30.89 1.77 17.15
C LYS A 51 -31.24 1.40 15.70
N LEU A 52 -30.25 1.43 14.80
CA LEU A 52 -30.45 1.03 13.41
C LEU A 52 -30.73 -0.47 13.29
N LEU A 53 -29.94 -1.31 13.96
CA LEU A 53 -30.12 -2.76 13.98
C LEU A 53 -31.52 -3.14 14.44
N ASN A 54 -31.99 -2.59 15.57
CA ASN A 54 -33.35 -2.86 16.06
C ASN A 54 -34.43 -2.44 15.05
N LYS A 55 -34.24 -1.30 14.37
CA LYS A 55 -35.14 -0.87 13.29
C LYS A 55 -35.13 -1.86 12.13
N LEU A 56 -33.97 -2.36 11.71
CA LEU A 56 -33.85 -3.34 10.63
C LEU A 56 -34.50 -4.68 11.02
N ILE A 57 -34.24 -5.20 12.22
CA ILE A 57 -34.86 -6.42 12.74
C ILE A 57 -36.38 -6.29 12.77
N SER A 58 -36.91 -5.14 13.21
CA SER A 58 -38.36 -4.91 13.23
C SER A 58 -39.00 -4.94 11.83
N LYS A 59 -38.26 -4.48 10.81
CA LYS A 59 -38.68 -4.60 9.41
C LYS A 59 -38.57 -6.03 8.91
N HIS A 60 -37.56 -6.77 9.33
CA HIS A 60 -37.33 -8.15 8.89
C HIS A 60 -38.44 -9.09 9.31
N LYS A 61 -39.00 -8.88 10.50
CA LYS A 61 -40.19 -9.60 10.97
C LYS A 61 -41.42 -9.44 10.05
N LYS A 62 -41.42 -8.43 9.16
CA LYS A 62 -42.49 -8.14 8.20
C LYS A 62 -42.12 -8.44 6.75
N SER A 63 -40.83 -8.60 6.43
CA SER A 63 -40.33 -8.77 5.07
C SER A 63 -38.97 -9.48 5.05
N SER A 64 -38.82 -10.45 4.17
CA SER A 64 -37.58 -11.21 3.98
C SER A 64 -36.75 -10.71 2.79
N ASP A 65 -36.75 -9.41 2.49
CA ASP A 65 -35.94 -8.83 1.42
C ASP A 65 -34.43 -9.13 1.59
N ALA A 66 -33.74 -9.40 0.47
CA ALA A 66 -32.33 -9.77 0.47
C ALA A 66 -31.44 -8.62 0.96
N ASN A 67 -31.68 -7.38 0.51
CA ASN A 67 -30.87 -6.23 0.96
C ASN A 67 -31.04 -6.00 2.47
N LEU A 68 -32.27 -6.19 2.98
CA LEU A 68 -32.53 -6.13 4.41
C LEU A 68 -31.77 -7.20 5.20
N GLN A 69 -31.69 -8.43 4.69
CA GLN A 69 -30.89 -9.50 5.31
C GLN A 69 -29.40 -9.14 5.34
N CYS A 70 -28.86 -8.59 4.26
CA CYS A 70 -27.47 -8.10 4.22
C CYS A 70 -27.21 -7.00 5.25
N ASP A 71 -28.07 -5.98 5.31
CA ASP A 71 -27.89 -4.87 6.24
C ASP A 71 -27.95 -5.34 7.69
N ILE A 72 -28.82 -6.30 8.00
CA ILE A 72 -28.90 -6.94 9.32
C ILE A 72 -27.63 -7.72 9.63
N LEU A 73 -27.21 -8.61 8.73
CA LEU A 73 -26.01 -9.44 8.93
C LEU A 73 -24.77 -8.58 9.13
N ARG A 74 -24.61 -7.56 8.29
CA ARG A 74 -23.54 -6.56 8.40
C ARG A 74 -23.57 -5.89 9.77
N GLN A 75 -24.71 -5.37 10.21
CA GLN A 75 -24.84 -4.69 11.50
C GLN A 75 -24.61 -5.65 12.69
N LEU A 76 -25.00 -6.91 12.57
CA LEU A 76 -24.75 -7.93 13.59
C LEU A 76 -23.24 -8.21 13.71
N ILE A 77 -22.55 -8.46 12.59
CA ILE A 77 -21.10 -8.71 12.59
C ILE A 77 -20.33 -7.49 13.12
N LEU A 78 -20.62 -6.28 12.63
CA LEU A 78 -19.99 -5.06 13.15
C LEU A 78 -20.31 -4.84 14.64
N GLY A 79 -21.52 -5.20 15.07
CA GLY A 79 -21.89 -5.21 16.48
C GLY A 79 -21.05 -6.16 17.32
N LEU A 80 -20.79 -7.38 16.83
CA LEU A 80 -19.91 -8.35 17.47
C LEU A 80 -18.47 -7.81 17.57
N VAL A 81 -17.95 -7.17 16.52
CA VAL A 81 -16.64 -6.49 16.55
C VAL A 81 -16.59 -5.42 17.64
N VAL A 82 -17.60 -4.55 17.73
CA VAL A 82 -17.65 -3.51 18.77
C VAL A 82 -17.79 -4.11 20.17
N LYS A 83 -18.52 -5.21 20.33
CA LYS A 83 -18.72 -5.90 21.62
C LYS A 83 -17.49 -6.67 22.08
N LYS A 84 -16.65 -7.15 21.15
CA LYS A 84 -15.41 -7.90 21.43
C LYS A 84 -14.13 -7.06 21.37
N ARG A 85 -14.27 -5.75 21.17
CA ARG A 85 -13.14 -4.81 21.17
C ARG A 85 -12.29 -4.95 22.43
N THR A 86 -10.99 -4.83 22.25
CA THR A 86 -10.01 -4.68 23.31
C THR A 86 -10.00 -3.25 23.83
N ASP A 87 -10.01 -2.27 22.93
CA ASP A 87 -9.93 -0.85 23.28
C ASP A 87 -10.68 0.04 22.27
N MET A 88 -10.85 1.32 22.61
CA MET A 88 -11.47 2.31 21.74
C MET A 88 -10.89 3.72 21.98
N MET A 89 -10.46 4.38 20.91
CA MET A 89 -9.93 5.76 20.95
C MET A 89 -10.77 6.71 20.09
N GLN A 90 -10.63 8.02 20.34
CA GLN A 90 -11.25 9.07 19.53
C GLN A 90 -10.20 9.76 18.66
N GLU A 91 -10.55 10.06 17.42
CA GLU A 91 -9.68 10.80 16.49
C GLU A 91 -9.15 12.12 17.06
N GLU A 92 -9.98 12.83 17.83
CA GLU A 92 -9.65 14.12 18.43
C GLU A 92 -8.56 14.06 19.51
N GLU A 93 -8.33 12.87 20.08
CA GLU A 93 -7.28 12.60 21.08
C GLU A 93 -5.97 12.14 20.42
N GLU A 94 -6.03 11.77 19.13
CA GLU A 94 -4.92 11.15 18.41
C GLU A 94 -4.27 12.08 17.38
N LEU A 95 -5.06 12.90 16.66
CA LEU A 95 -4.57 13.76 15.58
C LEU A 95 -4.40 15.21 16.01
N LYS A 96 -3.42 15.91 15.42
CA LYS A 96 -3.23 17.37 15.63
C LYS A 96 -4.42 18.19 15.13
N SER A 97 -5.05 17.76 14.04
CA SER A 97 -6.12 18.51 13.36
C SER A 97 -7.20 17.54 12.88
N PRO A 98 -8.01 16.99 13.80
CA PRO A 98 -9.05 16.03 13.47
C PRO A 98 -10.06 16.68 12.51
N LYS A 99 -10.25 16.06 11.33
CA LYS A 99 -11.18 16.56 10.30
C LYS A 99 -12.51 15.83 10.34
N THR A 100 -12.57 14.71 11.04
CA THR A 100 -13.75 13.86 11.11
C THR A 100 -14.13 13.55 12.56
N LYS A 101 -14.96 12.52 12.76
CA LYS A 101 -15.42 12.07 14.07
C LYS A 101 -15.26 10.56 14.17
N ILE A 102 -14.09 10.07 13.79
CA ILE A 102 -13.77 8.63 13.81
C ILE A 102 -13.63 8.16 15.26
N LYS A 103 -14.21 7.00 15.55
CA LYS A 103 -13.77 6.17 16.66
C LYS A 103 -12.97 4.98 16.15
N TYR A 104 -11.80 4.80 16.74
CA TYR A 104 -10.93 3.69 16.46
C TYR A 104 -11.32 2.52 17.38
N VAL A 105 -11.69 1.38 16.80
CA VAL A 105 -12.13 0.18 17.55
C VAL A 105 -11.05 -0.88 17.41
N LEU A 106 -10.23 -1.06 18.46
CA LEU A 106 -9.13 -2.03 18.46
C LEU A 106 -9.61 -3.41 18.86
N ASN A 107 -9.25 -4.42 18.07
CA ASN A 107 -9.42 -5.84 18.36
C ASN A 107 -8.07 -6.55 18.24
N ILE A 108 -7.77 -7.42 19.20
CA ILE A 108 -6.61 -8.30 19.16
C ILE A 108 -7.12 -9.73 19.05
N ALA A 109 -6.77 -10.44 17.98
CA ALA A 109 -7.21 -11.81 17.73
C ALA A 109 -6.38 -12.83 18.53
N ASN A 110 -6.39 -12.69 19.85
CA ASN A 110 -5.61 -13.48 20.80
C ASN A 110 -6.35 -14.73 21.32
N ASP A 111 -7.40 -15.16 20.64
CA ASP A 111 -8.12 -16.40 20.91
C ASP A 111 -8.84 -16.88 19.63
N GLN A 112 -9.31 -18.13 19.63
CA GLN A 112 -9.97 -18.71 18.45
C GLN A 112 -11.26 -17.97 18.07
N VAL A 113 -12.02 -17.47 19.04
CA VAL A 113 -13.28 -16.77 18.78
C VAL A 113 -13.00 -15.43 18.08
N LYS A 114 -12.05 -14.64 18.56
CA LYS A 114 -11.66 -13.38 17.92
C LYS A 114 -10.97 -13.60 16.59
N LYS A 115 -10.20 -14.69 16.41
CA LYS A 115 -9.69 -15.09 15.10
C LYS A 115 -10.81 -15.38 14.11
N LYS A 116 -11.84 -16.15 14.52
CA LYS A 116 -13.05 -16.36 13.71
C LYS A 116 -13.77 -15.04 13.39
N LEU A 117 -13.89 -14.14 14.37
CA LEU A 117 -14.50 -12.82 14.19
C LEU A 117 -13.73 -11.95 13.20
N PHE A 118 -12.40 -12.00 13.18
CA PHE A 118 -11.58 -11.29 12.19
C PHE A 118 -11.95 -11.70 10.76
N PHE A 119 -12.10 -13.00 10.48
CA PHE A 119 -12.49 -13.47 9.15
C PHE A 119 -13.93 -13.11 8.77
N LEU A 120 -14.86 -13.13 9.72
CA LEU A 120 -16.22 -12.61 9.50
C LEU A 120 -16.21 -11.12 9.17
N TYR A 121 -15.36 -10.36 9.87
CA TYR A 121 -15.14 -8.96 9.58
C TYR A 121 -14.51 -8.75 8.20
N LEU A 122 -13.51 -9.52 7.79
CA LEU A 122 -12.91 -9.44 6.45
C LEU A 122 -13.94 -9.66 5.34
N VAL A 123 -14.80 -10.68 5.47
CA VAL A 123 -15.87 -10.93 4.50
C VAL A 123 -16.88 -9.78 4.47
N THR A 124 -17.22 -9.23 5.63
CA THR A 124 -18.11 -8.07 5.74
C THR A 124 -17.48 -6.82 5.13
N TYR A 125 -16.20 -6.58 5.36
CA TYR A 125 -15.47 -5.44 4.80
C TYR A 125 -15.33 -5.54 3.29
N GLU A 126 -15.02 -6.72 2.74
CA GLU A 126 -14.99 -6.91 1.28
C GLU A 126 -16.37 -6.65 0.65
N PHE A 127 -17.45 -7.10 1.29
CA PHE A 127 -18.81 -6.75 0.86
C PHE A 127 -19.05 -5.23 0.83
N GLU A 128 -18.62 -4.50 1.87
CA GLU A 128 -18.73 -3.04 1.92
C GLU A 128 -17.95 -2.37 0.77
N VAL A 129 -16.70 -2.80 0.56
CA VAL A 129 -15.80 -2.28 -0.48
C VAL A 129 -16.38 -2.54 -1.87
N SER A 130 -16.88 -3.75 -2.12
CA SER A 130 -17.40 -4.16 -3.44
C SER A 130 -18.63 -3.36 -3.85
N ASN A 131 -19.44 -2.93 -2.89
CA ASN A 131 -20.67 -2.16 -3.10
C ASN A 131 -20.49 -0.63 -3.03
N GLN A 132 -19.26 -0.15 -2.88
CA GLN A 132 -18.95 1.28 -2.86
C GLN A 132 -18.18 1.68 -4.13
N LYS A 133 -18.41 2.94 -4.55
CA LYS A 133 -17.74 3.53 -5.72
C LYS A 133 -16.33 4.02 -5.39
N ASN A 134 -16.14 4.51 -4.16
CA ASN A 134 -14.88 5.10 -3.73
C ASN A 134 -13.87 4.01 -3.35
N LYS A 135 -12.58 4.34 -3.47
CA LYS A 135 -11.51 3.51 -2.93
C LYS A 135 -11.48 3.59 -1.41
N PHE A 136 -11.09 2.48 -0.80
CA PHE A 136 -10.87 2.34 0.63
C PHE A 136 -9.37 2.40 0.93
N PHE A 137 -9.03 2.63 2.19
CA PHE A 137 -7.65 2.67 2.64
C PHE A 137 -7.45 1.68 3.79
N LEU A 138 -6.30 1.03 3.79
CA LEU A 138 -5.90 0.06 4.80
C LEU A 138 -4.46 0.35 5.19
N GLY A 139 -4.23 0.75 6.44
CA GLY A 139 -2.88 0.76 7.00
C GLY A 139 -2.45 -0.67 7.34
N ILE A 140 -1.22 -1.06 7.01
CA ILE A 140 -0.64 -2.37 7.32
C ILE A 140 0.73 -2.17 7.91
N ASP A 141 1.04 -2.97 8.94
CA ASP A 141 2.40 -3.15 9.43
C ASP A 141 2.58 -4.62 9.91
N TYR A 142 3.82 -5.01 10.19
CA TYR A 142 4.17 -6.35 10.61
C TYR A 142 5.23 -6.38 11.71
N GLU A 143 5.14 -7.38 12.56
CA GLU A 143 6.14 -7.62 13.60
C GLU A 143 6.67 -9.05 13.56
N PHE A 144 7.97 -9.17 13.81
CA PHE A 144 8.71 -10.42 13.61
C PHE A 144 9.45 -10.83 14.88
N THR A 145 9.33 -12.11 15.24
CA THR A 145 10.15 -12.74 16.27
C THR A 145 11.18 -13.63 15.58
N LYS A 146 12.48 -13.31 15.71
CA LYS A 146 13.57 -14.08 15.08
C LYS A 146 13.36 -14.30 13.57
N ARG A 147 12.90 -13.26 12.86
CA ARG A 147 12.54 -13.26 11.42
C ARG A 147 11.32 -14.11 11.03
N VAL A 148 10.60 -14.67 12.00
CA VAL A 148 9.31 -15.33 11.77
C VAL A 148 8.21 -14.32 12.07
N ILE A 149 7.21 -14.25 11.20
CA ILE A 149 6.08 -13.35 11.41
C ILE A 149 5.36 -13.70 12.72
N ALA A 150 5.05 -12.68 13.52
CA ALA A 150 4.37 -12.84 14.80
C ALA A 150 3.11 -12.00 14.89
N LEU A 151 3.10 -10.79 14.32
CA LEU A 151 1.91 -9.94 14.25
C LEU A 151 1.76 -9.30 12.87
N MET A 152 0.52 -9.04 12.50
CA MET A 152 0.10 -8.18 11.41
C MET A 152 -0.92 -7.20 11.97
N GLN A 153 -0.64 -5.91 11.80
CA GLN A 153 -1.48 -4.82 12.25
C GLN A 153 -2.23 -4.24 11.06
N LEU A 154 -3.51 -3.96 11.26
CA LEU A 154 -4.40 -3.54 10.19
C LEU A 154 -5.31 -2.43 10.67
N ASN A 155 -5.31 -1.28 9.99
CA ASN A 155 -6.26 -0.20 10.23
C ASN A 155 -7.23 -0.06 9.05
N PHE A 156 -8.46 -0.55 9.23
CA PHE A 156 -9.53 -0.50 8.25
C PHE A 156 -10.28 0.82 8.33
N GLU A 157 -9.86 1.77 7.50
CA GLU A 157 -10.39 3.12 7.50
C GLU A 157 -11.67 3.21 6.66
N THR A 158 -12.78 3.56 7.29
CA THR A 158 -14.06 3.72 6.58
C THR A 158 -14.15 5.08 5.88
N SER A 159 -15.06 5.19 4.91
CA SER A 159 -15.36 6.45 4.23
C SER A 159 -16.00 7.42 5.22
N THR A 160 -15.34 8.56 5.47
CA THR A 160 -15.71 9.49 6.52
C THR A 160 -16.30 10.78 5.96
N THR A 161 -17.22 11.37 6.72
CA THR A 161 -17.73 12.73 6.48
C THR A 161 -17.72 13.48 7.80
N SER A 162 -17.47 14.79 7.79
CA SER A 162 -17.46 15.63 9.00
C SER A 162 -18.80 15.63 9.77
N LYS A 163 -19.89 15.22 9.10
CA LYS A 163 -21.26 15.22 9.64
C LYS A 163 -21.63 13.95 10.39
N LEU A 164 -20.97 12.82 10.12
CA LEU A 164 -21.33 11.52 10.69
C LEU A 164 -20.16 10.94 11.49
N ARG A 165 -20.46 10.49 12.71
CA ARG A 165 -19.54 9.63 13.45
C ARG A 165 -19.37 8.32 12.68
N THR A 166 -18.14 7.88 12.51
CA THR A 166 -17.77 6.64 11.80
C THR A 166 -16.85 5.81 12.67
N PHE A 167 -16.71 4.53 12.34
CA PHE A 167 -15.76 3.64 12.99
C PHE A 167 -14.66 3.25 12.03
N SER A 168 -13.42 3.29 12.48
CA SER A 168 -12.30 2.63 11.83
C SER A 168 -11.90 1.46 12.73
N TYR A 169 -11.78 0.27 12.14
CA TYR A 169 -11.56 -0.94 12.91
C TYR A 169 -10.09 -1.32 12.81
N LEU A 170 -9.45 -1.49 13.96
CA LEU A 170 -8.07 -1.94 14.01
C LEU A 170 -8.02 -3.40 14.45
N TRP A 171 -7.19 -4.16 13.77
CA TRP A 171 -6.97 -5.57 14.05
C TRP A 171 -5.48 -5.84 14.21
N ILE A 172 -5.13 -6.49 15.31
CA ILE A 172 -3.84 -7.14 15.50
C ILE A 172 -4.09 -8.63 15.44
N VAL A 173 -3.44 -9.31 14.50
CA VAL A 173 -3.60 -10.74 14.25
C VAL A 173 -2.23 -11.41 14.10
N ASN A 174 -2.14 -12.73 14.34
CA ASN A 174 -0.95 -13.51 14.00
C ASN A 174 -1.21 -14.30 12.70
N PRO A 175 -0.70 -13.84 11.54
CA PRO A 175 -0.93 -14.54 10.28
C PRO A 175 -0.17 -15.88 10.19
N GLY A 176 0.81 -16.13 11.07
CA GLY A 176 1.50 -17.42 11.15
C GLY A 176 0.63 -18.56 11.67
N GLU A 177 -0.52 -18.26 12.28
CA GLU A 177 -1.48 -19.24 12.82
C GLU A 177 -2.70 -19.46 11.93
N PHE A 178 -2.69 -18.88 10.73
CA PHE A 178 -3.77 -19.04 9.78
C PHE A 178 -3.63 -20.34 9.02
N ASP A 179 -4.72 -21.11 8.96
CA ASP A 179 -4.79 -22.24 8.04
C ASP A 179 -4.87 -21.75 6.58
N LYS A 180 -4.82 -22.70 5.64
CA LYS A 180 -4.86 -22.38 4.21
C LYS A 180 -6.12 -21.61 3.80
N ILE A 181 -7.29 -21.98 4.33
CA ILE A 181 -8.57 -21.33 3.98
C ILE A 181 -8.59 -19.89 4.50
N GLN A 182 -8.11 -19.70 5.73
CA GLN A 182 -7.95 -18.41 6.37
C GLN A 182 -6.98 -17.51 5.59
N MET A 183 -5.81 -18.04 5.21
CA MET A 183 -4.85 -17.32 4.39
C MET A 183 -5.43 -16.96 3.01
N ASP A 184 -6.14 -17.88 2.37
CA ASP A 184 -6.81 -17.64 1.08
C ASP A 184 -7.88 -16.54 1.20
N LEU A 185 -8.62 -16.47 2.30
CA LEU A 185 -9.57 -15.39 2.58
C LEU A 185 -8.85 -14.05 2.73
N LEU A 186 -7.79 -13.98 3.53
CA LEU A 186 -6.99 -12.77 3.70
C LEU A 186 -6.46 -12.26 2.35
N ILE A 187 -5.85 -13.14 1.57
CA ILE A 187 -5.25 -12.77 0.28
C ILE A 187 -6.31 -12.30 -0.71
N ASN A 188 -7.38 -13.08 -0.92
CA ASN A 188 -8.35 -12.80 -1.97
C ASN A 188 -9.32 -11.66 -1.61
N LYS A 189 -9.68 -11.51 -0.33
CA LYS A 189 -10.63 -10.49 0.12
C LYS A 189 -9.96 -9.15 0.42
N LEU A 190 -8.69 -9.17 0.87
CA LEU A 190 -7.96 -7.98 1.28
C LEU A 190 -6.78 -7.66 0.37
N MET A 191 -5.78 -8.55 0.31
CA MET A 191 -4.47 -8.23 -0.28
C MET A 191 -4.52 -8.03 -1.81
N ARG A 192 -5.40 -8.73 -2.52
CA ARG A 192 -5.55 -8.60 -3.99
C ARG A 192 -6.63 -7.59 -4.42
N ASN A 193 -7.42 -7.09 -3.49
CA ASN A 193 -8.55 -6.22 -3.83
C ASN A 193 -8.06 -4.83 -4.29
N GLN A 194 -8.33 -4.48 -5.55
CA GLN A 194 -7.87 -3.23 -6.17
C GLN A 194 -8.63 -1.98 -5.70
N LYS A 195 -9.80 -2.16 -5.07
CA LYS A 195 -10.55 -1.05 -4.46
C LYS A 195 -9.98 -0.64 -3.10
N ILE A 196 -9.09 -1.45 -2.52
CA ILE A 196 -8.45 -1.20 -1.23
C ILE A 196 -7.03 -0.73 -1.50
N ILE A 197 -6.72 0.51 -1.14
CA ILE A 197 -5.36 1.05 -1.17
C ILE A 197 -4.65 0.66 0.12
N LYS A 198 -3.59 -0.13 -0.01
CA LYS A 198 -2.77 -0.63 1.09
C LYS A 198 -1.64 0.37 1.33
N ILE A 199 -1.58 0.91 2.54
CA ILE A 199 -0.60 1.91 2.94
C ILE A 199 0.35 1.23 3.94
N LEU A 200 1.63 1.23 3.62
CA LEU A 200 2.70 0.83 4.53
C LEU A 200 3.71 1.98 4.65
N HIS A 201 4.70 1.80 5.53
CA HIS A 201 5.78 2.75 5.70
C HIS A 201 7.13 2.04 5.83
N GLY A 202 8.02 2.19 4.85
CA GLY A 202 9.37 1.63 4.93
C GLY A 202 9.41 0.10 4.85
N SER A 203 8.55 -0.46 4.01
CA SER A 203 8.25 -1.88 3.96
C SER A 203 9.27 -2.76 3.20
N ASP A 204 10.39 -2.20 2.75
CA ASP A 204 11.32 -2.88 1.85
C ASP A 204 12.19 -3.97 2.50
N SER A 205 12.35 -3.92 3.82
CA SER A 205 13.31 -4.74 4.56
C SER A 205 12.78 -6.13 4.94
N LEU A 206 11.70 -6.23 5.71
CA LEU A 206 11.13 -7.49 6.22
C LEU A 206 9.71 -7.77 5.71
N ASP A 207 8.85 -6.75 5.65
CA ASP A 207 7.44 -6.90 5.26
C ASP A 207 7.29 -7.45 3.84
N PHE A 208 7.94 -6.83 2.86
CA PHE A 208 7.86 -7.28 1.46
C PHE A 208 8.46 -8.66 1.24
N PRO A 209 9.66 -9.01 1.77
CA PRO A 209 10.12 -10.39 1.72
C PRO A 209 9.10 -11.37 2.31
N TYR A 210 8.55 -11.09 3.50
CA TYR A 210 7.54 -11.96 4.09
C TYR A 210 6.29 -12.08 3.21
N MET A 211 5.72 -10.96 2.76
CA MET A 211 4.54 -10.98 1.91
C MET A 211 4.79 -11.74 0.60
N PHE A 212 5.87 -11.45 -0.10
CA PHE A 212 6.11 -12.00 -1.44
C PHE A 212 6.57 -13.46 -1.38
N GLU A 213 7.43 -13.80 -0.43
CA GLU A 213 8.07 -15.12 -0.39
C GLU A 213 7.27 -16.14 0.43
N ILE A 214 6.56 -15.69 1.46
CA ILE A 214 5.84 -16.57 2.40
C ILE A 214 4.33 -16.43 2.22
N MET A 215 3.75 -15.23 2.40
CA MET A 215 2.30 -15.06 2.34
C MET A 215 1.74 -15.34 0.94
N PHE A 216 2.37 -14.82 -0.11
CA PHE A 216 1.93 -14.99 -1.49
C PHE A 216 2.57 -16.20 -2.17
N ASP A 217 3.41 -16.96 -1.46
CA ASP A 217 4.08 -18.16 -1.98
C ASP A 217 4.78 -17.91 -3.33
N LYS A 218 5.46 -16.76 -3.45
CA LYS A 218 6.15 -16.31 -4.68
C LYS A 218 5.25 -16.21 -5.92
N ASN A 219 3.93 -16.17 -5.72
CA ASN A 219 2.98 -16.07 -6.81
C ASN A 219 3.02 -14.66 -7.43
N LYS A 220 3.62 -14.57 -8.61
CA LYS A 220 3.82 -13.32 -9.34
C LYS A 220 2.52 -12.57 -9.64
N ALA A 221 1.42 -13.28 -9.93
CA ALA A 221 0.13 -12.63 -10.21
C ALA A 221 -0.43 -11.95 -8.94
N ILE A 222 -0.35 -12.63 -7.80
CA ILE A 222 -0.77 -12.07 -6.50
C ILE A 222 0.12 -10.87 -6.13
N CYS A 223 1.43 -10.98 -6.32
CA CYS A 223 2.37 -9.88 -6.06
C CYS A 223 2.05 -8.63 -6.91
N LYS A 224 1.74 -8.83 -8.21
CA LYS A 224 1.32 -7.74 -9.11
C LYS A 224 0.01 -7.12 -8.67
N ASP A 225 -1.01 -7.94 -8.36
CA ASP A 225 -2.30 -7.45 -7.86
C ASP A 225 -2.13 -6.63 -6.57
N PHE A 226 -1.37 -7.13 -5.60
CA PHE A 226 -1.10 -6.40 -4.37
C PHE A 226 -0.43 -5.04 -4.66
N THR A 227 0.62 -5.06 -5.47
CA THR A 227 1.46 -3.88 -5.77
C THR A 227 0.67 -2.77 -6.50
N ASN A 228 -0.30 -3.13 -7.35
CA ASN A 228 -1.12 -2.17 -8.11
C ASN A 228 -1.97 -1.24 -7.23
N SER A 229 -2.21 -1.61 -5.98
CA SER A 229 -2.99 -0.83 -5.01
C SER A 229 -2.19 -0.54 -3.73
N PHE A 230 -0.87 -0.64 -3.77
CA PHE A 230 0.03 -0.39 -2.64
C PHE A 230 0.63 1.02 -2.65
N ILE A 231 0.84 1.64 -1.50
CA ILE A 231 1.57 2.90 -1.34
C ILE A 231 2.52 2.76 -0.15
N ASP A 232 3.80 3.03 -0.38
CA ASP A 232 4.77 3.21 0.70
C ASP A 232 4.93 4.70 1.00
N THR A 233 4.55 5.12 2.20
CA THR A 233 4.60 6.54 2.60
C THR A 233 6.04 7.04 2.82
N ARG A 234 7.01 6.16 3.10
CA ARG A 234 8.40 6.57 3.32
C ARG A 234 8.97 7.27 2.09
N TYR A 235 8.78 6.69 0.90
CA TYR A 235 9.34 7.26 -0.32
C TYR A 235 8.63 8.54 -0.78
N LEU A 236 7.35 8.71 -0.45
CA LEU A 236 6.65 9.99 -0.67
C LEU A 236 7.16 11.09 0.27
N CYS A 237 7.40 10.74 1.54
CA CYS A 237 8.03 11.64 2.50
C CYS A 237 9.44 12.03 2.06
N GLU A 238 10.28 11.06 1.67
CA GLU A 238 11.64 11.30 1.17
C GLU A 238 11.62 12.23 -0.05
N TYR A 239 10.69 11.99 -0.99
CA TYR A 239 10.52 12.82 -2.17
C TYR A 239 10.15 14.27 -1.84
N TYR A 240 9.18 14.46 -0.94
CA TYR A 240 8.78 15.79 -0.46
C TYR A 240 9.96 16.51 0.23
N LYS A 241 10.66 15.85 1.15
CA LYS A 241 11.78 16.47 1.88
C LYS A 241 12.88 16.90 0.91
N VAL A 242 13.20 16.02 -0.04
CA VAL A 242 14.16 16.30 -1.10
C VAL A 242 13.76 17.52 -1.95
N SER A 243 12.47 17.69 -2.26
CA SER A 243 12.00 18.74 -3.17
C SER A 243 12.00 20.13 -2.55
N ILE A 244 11.85 20.24 -1.24
CA ILE A 244 11.99 21.52 -0.52
C ILE A 244 13.43 21.83 -0.10
N GLY A 245 14.39 20.96 -0.44
CA GLY A 245 15.80 21.15 -0.10
C GLY A 245 16.18 20.72 1.32
N ASP A 246 15.37 19.91 1.99
CA ASP A 246 15.67 19.40 3.32
C ASP A 246 16.94 18.51 3.28
N MET A 247 17.84 18.75 4.23
CA MET A 247 19.09 18.01 4.38
C MET A 247 18.86 16.69 5.12
N GLU A 248 17.86 16.64 6.01
CA GLU A 248 17.52 15.45 6.77
C GLU A 248 16.42 14.65 6.05
N LYS A 249 16.85 13.92 5.02
CA LYS A 249 15.96 13.12 4.15
C LYS A 249 15.31 11.93 4.84
N LYS A 250 15.73 11.58 6.07
CA LYS A 250 15.20 10.41 6.77
C LYS A 250 13.73 10.63 7.09
N CYS A 251 12.96 9.57 6.89
CA CYS A 251 11.52 9.53 7.15
C CYS A 251 11.25 8.33 8.05
N ALA A 252 11.79 8.36 9.27
CA ALA A 252 11.31 7.48 10.32
C ALA A 252 9.89 7.92 10.72
N ILE A 253 9.03 6.96 11.07
CA ILE A 253 7.59 7.17 11.07
C ILE A 253 7.16 8.28 12.03
N TYR A 254 7.61 8.27 13.29
CA TYR A 254 7.13 9.24 14.29
C TYR A 254 7.63 10.66 14.01
N GLU A 255 8.89 10.84 13.59
CA GLU A 255 9.41 12.14 13.17
C GLU A 255 8.68 12.65 11.94
N ALA A 256 8.37 11.76 10.98
CA ALA A 256 7.61 12.13 9.80
C ALA A 256 6.17 12.53 10.14
N LEU A 257 5.51 11.82 11.06
CA LEU A 257 4.17 12.18 11.52
C LEU A 257 4.12 13.58 12.12
N LEU A 258 5.10 13.92 12.96
CA LEU A 258 5.25 15.25 13.56
C LEU A 258 5.54 16.31 12.49
N TYR A 259 6.50 16.03 11.60
CA TYR A 259 6.94 16.95 10.54
C TYR A 259 5.83 17.34 9.56
N PHE A 260 4.98 16.38 9.20
CA PHE A 260 3.80 16.62 8.35
C PHE A 260 2.58 17.09 9.13
N GLU A 261 2.74 17.32 10.44
CA GLU A 261 1.71 17.82 11.34
C GLU A 261 0.50 16.89 11.46
N THR A 262 0.70 15.59 11.23
CA THR A 262 -0.33 14.57 11.46
C THR A 262 -0.65 14.48 12.95
N ILE A 263 0.40 14.57 13.76
CA ILE A 263 0.37 14.56 15.23
C ILE A 263 1.00 15.83 15.80
N ASN A 264 0.73 16.13 17.06
CA ASN A 264 1.35 17.24 17.79
C ASN A 264 2.59 16.75 18.58
N GLN A 265 3.29 17.69 19.21
CA GLN A 265 4.49 17.38 20.01
C GLN A 265 4.19 16.46 21.18
N ASP A 266 3.07 16.66 21.87
CA ASP A 266 2.69 15.84 23.03
C ASP A 266 2.46 14.38 22.63
N LYS A 267 1.76 14.15 21.51
CA LYS A 267 1.56 12.81 20.96
C LYS A 267 2.87 12.20 20.50
N TYR A 268 3.75 12.98 19.86
CA TYR A 268 5.08 12.51 19.47
C TYR A 268 5.89 12.03 20.68
N GLN A 269 5.94 12.81 21.76
CA GLN A 269 6.63 12.40 22.99
C GLN A 269 6.01 11.15 23.60
N TYR A 270 4.69 11.06 23.63
CA TYR A 270 3.98 9.86 24.10
C TYR A 270 4.31 8.60 23.29
N LEU A 271 4.50 8.73 21.97
CA LEU A 271 4.91 7.61 21.11
C LEU A 271 6.36 7.19 21.38
N LEU A 272 7.27 8.16 21.57
CA LEU A 272 8.66 7.87 21.97
C LEU A 272 8.71 7.17 23.32
N ASP A 273 8.00 7.68 24.32
CA ASP A 273 7.95 7.07 25.65
C ASP A 273 7.37 5.64 25.57
N SER A 274 6.36 5.42 24.72
CA SER A 274 5.79 4.07 24.52
C SER A 274 6.78 3.11 23.85
N HIS A 275 7.58 3.60 22.90
CA HIS A 275 8.64 2.83 22.25
C HIS A 275 9.77 2.48 23.23
N ASP A 276 10.27 3.45 23.97
CA ASP A 276 11.38 3.26 24.92
C ASP A 276 11.00 2.28 26.04
N ASN A 277 9.74 2.33 26.51
CA ASN A 277 9.22 1.42 27.53
C ASN A 277 9.04 -0.04 27.05
N MET A 278 9.07 -0.29 25.74
CA MET A 278 9.06 -1.65 25.19
C MET A 278 10.45 -2.33 25.33
N GLY A 279 11.50 -1.53 25.54
CA GLY A 279 12.87 -1.99 25.43
C GLY A 279 13.34 -2.04 23.97
N PRO A 280 14.56 -2.52 23.72
CA PRO A 280 15.12 -2.54 22.38
C PRO A 280 14.29 -3.44 21.44
N VAL A 281 13.79 -2.89 20.32
CA VAL A 281 12.89 -3.58 19.38
C VAL A 281 13.44 -4.94 18.93
N GLN A 282 14.76 -5.03 18.71
CA GLN A 282 15.41 -6.27 18.28
C GLN A 282 15.30 -7.42 19.29
N ASP A 283 15.06 -7.12 20.56
CA ASP A 283 14.97 -8.10 21.64
C ASP A 283 13.51 -8.49 21.95
N VAL A 284 12.54 -7.74 21.40
CA VAL A 284 11.11 -7.98 21.63
C VAL A 284 10.70 -9.35 21.09
N GLN A 285 10.09 -10.15 21.96
CA GLN A 285 9.47 -11.41 21.59
C GLN A 285 7.96 -11.18 21.46
N TRP A 286 7.49 -11.01 20.24
CA TRP A 286 6.08 -10.80 19.96
C TRP A 286 5.28 -12.08 20.17
N ASP A 287 4.29 -12.01 21.06
CA ASP A 287 3.31 -13.06 21.36
C ASP A 287 1.92 -12.41 21.48
N ILE A 288 1.04 -12.68 20.52
CA ILE A 288 -0.32 -12.12 20.47
C ILE A 288 -1.15 -12.48 21.72
N TYR A 289 -0.85 -13.61 22.36
CA TYR A 289 -1.55 -14.08 23.55
C TYR A 289 -1.11 -13.36 24.83
N LYS A 290 0.05 -12.68 24.79
CA LYS A 290 0.70 -12.06 25.96
C LYS A 290 1.22 -10.65 25.68
N MET A 291 0.50 -9.88 24.88
CA MET A 291 0.86 -8.48 24.64
C MET A 291 0.62 -7.62 25.89
N SER A 292 1.64 -6.91 26.36
CA SER A 292 1.46 -5.86 27.38
C SER A 292 0.79 -4.63 26.77
N SER A 293 0.34 -3.70 27.62
CA SER A 293 -0.25 -2.43 27.14
C SER A 293 0.71 -1.63 26.26
N TYR A 294 2.02 -1.65 26.54
CA TYR A 294 3.04 -0.99 25.71
C TYR A 294 3.17 -1.64 24.33
N HIS A 295 3.27 -2.98 24.28
CA HIS A 295 3.31 -3.73 23.01
C HIS A 295 2.05 -3.48 22.17
N THR A 296 0.87 -3.48 22.81
CA THR A 296 -0.40 -3.20 22.14
C THR A 296 -0.44 -1.78 21.56
N LYS A 297 -0.01 -0.79 22.34
CA LYS A 297 0.01 0.62 21.90
C LYS A 297 0.99 0.82 20.75
N TYR A 298 2.20 0.28 20.85
CA TYR A 298 3.21 0.36 19.80
C TYR A 298 2.66 -0.19 18.48
N ALA A 299 2.25 -1.46 18.48
CA ALA A 299 1.68 -2.14 17.31
C ALA A 299 0.47 -1.40 16.73
N LEU A 300 -0.38 -0.86 17.59
CA LEU A 300 -1.54 -0.07 17.17
C LEU A 300 -1.14 1.21 16.41
N TYR A 301 -0.19 1.99 16.95
CA TYR A 301 0.12 3.32 16.43
C TYR A 301 0.88 3.31 15.12
N ASP A 302 1.59 2.21 14.81
CA ASP A 302 2.29 2.06 13.54
C ASP A 302 1.35 2.04 12.32
N VAL A 303 0.08 1.67 12.52
CA VAL A 303 -0.95 1.66 11.46
C VAL A 303 -2.05 2.71 11.61
N LEU A 304 -2.25 3.25 12.82
CA LEU A 304 -3.36 4.18 13.10
C LEU A 304 -3.27 5.44 12.22
N PHE A 305 -2.06 5.99 12.07
CA PHE A 305 -1.88 7.30 11.44
C PHE A 305 -1.68 7.26 9.92
N LEU A 306 -1.43 6.09 9.32
CA LEU A 306 -0.90 5.99 7.94
C LEU A 306 -1.76 6.66 6.87
N LYS A 307 -3.09 6.59 6.98
CA LYS A 307 -4.01 7.27 6.03
C LYS A 307 -3.95 8.79 6.16
N HIS A 308 -4.02 9.30 7.40
CA HIS A 308 -3.97 10.73 7.66
C HIS A 308 -2.61 11.29 7.25
N PHE A 309 -1.54 10.57 7.58
CA PHE A 309 -0.18 10.89 7.17
C PHE A 309 -0.04 11.00 5.65
N LEU A 310 -0.54 10.01 4.90
CA LEU A 310 -0.54 10.06 3.43
C LEU A 310 -1.22 11.33 2.91
N PHE A 311 -2.38 11.70 3.47
CA PHE A 311 -3.11 12.90 3.07
C PHE A 311 -2.40 14.19 3.46
N ASP A 312 -1.72 14.23 4.60
CA ASP A 312 -0.95 15.39 5.03
C ASP A 312 0.33 15.56 4.19
N ILE A 313 0.97 14.48 3.72
CA ILE A 313 2.02 14.56 2.69
C ILE A 313 1.49 15.24 1.44
N TYR A 314 0.33 14.82 0.93
CA TYR A 314 -0.25 15.44 -0.27
C TYR A 314 -0.66 16.89 -0.04
N ARG A 315 -1.26 17.20 1.11
CA ARG A 315 -1.63 18.57 1.47
C ARG A 315 -0.40 19.47 1.45
N LYS A 316 0.66 19.06 2.16
CA LYS A 316 1.89 19.82 2.29
C LYS A 316 2.63 19.92 0.95
N GLY A 317 2.71 18.82 0.19
CA GLY A 317 3.29 18.83 -1.16
C GLY A 317 2.56 19.76 -2.14
N LYS A 318 1.22 19.86 -2.05
CA LYS A 318 0.43 20.79 -2.86
C LYS A 318 0.66 22.26 -2.46
N GLN A 319 0.85 22.51 -1.17
CA GLN A 319 1.07 23.85 -0.62
C GLN A 319 2.49 24.35 -0.91
N ASP A 320 3.49 23.53 -0.60
CA ASP A 320 4.90 23.96 -0.57
C ASP A 320 5.61 23.71 -1.90
N THR A 321 5.16 22.71 -2.67
CA THR A 321 5.78 22.31 -3.94
C THR A 321 4.78 22.19 -5.10
N PRO A 322 3.91 23.19 -5.34
CA PRO A 322 2.84 23.10 -6.33
C PRO A 322 3.34 22.78 -7.74
N ASN A 323 4.53 23.28 -8.09
CA ASN A 323 5.13 23.09 -9.41
C ASN A 323 5.43 21.62 -9.72
N ILE A 324 5.80 20.81 -8.73
CA ILE A 324 6.12 19.39 -8.94
C ILE A 324 5.04 18.45 -8.40
N PHE A 325 3.95 18.97 -7.83
CA PHE A 325 2.92 18.14 -7.19
C PHE A 325 2.34 17.06 -8.13
N LYS A 326 2.25 17.36 -9.44
CA LYS A 326 1.83 16.39 -10.47
C LYS A 326 2.70 15.12 -10.52
N SER A 327 3.98 15.23 -10.15
CA SER A 327 4.93 14.12 -10.19
C SER A 327 4.67 13.04 -9.13
N TYR A 328 3.97 13.36 -8.03
CA TYR A 328 3.78 12.45 -6.89
C TYR A 328 3.12 11.13 -7.27
N LYS A 329 2.14 11.17 -8.18
CA LYS A 329 1.50 9.94 -8.68
C LYS A 329 2.50 9.03 -9.40
N TYR A 330 3.49 9.61 -10.10
CA TYR A 330 4.52 8.82 -10.79
C TYR A 330 5.53 8.24 -9.80
N ILE A 331 5.88 8.96 -8.73
CA ILE A 331 6.76 8.44 -7.66
C ILE A 331 6.20 7.14 -7.08
N ILE A 332 4.90 7.09 -6.79
CA ILE A 332 4.24 5.86 -6.32
C ILE A 332 4.45 4.70 -7.30
N ASN A 333 4.28 4.95 -8.60
CA ASN A 333 4.38 3.89 -9.61
C ASN A 333 5.83 3.47 -9.87
N LEU A 334 6.79 4.38 -9.76
CA LEU A 334 8.22 4.05 -9.85
C LEU A 334 8.68 3.24 -8.63
N VAL A 335 8.17 3.53 -7.44
CA VAL A 335 8.40 2.72 -6.23
C VAL A 335 7.82 1.32 -6.41
N ARG A 336 6.56 1.21 -6.86
CA ARG A 336 5.91 -0.08 -7.16
C ARG A 336 6.71 -0.92 -8.16
N PHE A 337 7.13 -0.31 -9.26
CA PHE A 337 7.97 -0.97 -10.24
C PHE A 337 9.31 -1.44 -9.64
N THR A 338 9.92 -0.61 -8.80
CA THR A 338 11.17 -0.98 -8.10
C THR A 338 10.97 -2.20 -7.21
N PHE A 339 9.84 -2.31 -6.50
CA PHE A 339 9.51 -3.50 -5.70
C PHE A 339 9.38 -4.76 -6.57
N LEU A 340 8.64 -4.67 -7.69
CA LEU A 340 8.46 -5.80 -8.60
C LEU A 340 9.80 -6.29 -9.20
N GLU A 341 10.68 -5.37 -9.56
CA GLU A 341 11.99 -5.68 -10.13
C GLU A 341 12.95 -6.28 -9.10
N LYS A 342 13.05 -5.65 -7.90
CA LYS A 342 13.95 -6.14 -6.84
C LYS A 342 13.53 -7.51 -6.29
N LYS A 343 12.25 -7.87 -6.41
CA LYS A 343 11.72 -9.18 -6.02
C LYS A 343 11.54 -10.15 -7.20
N GLU A 344 12.11 -9.82 -8.36
CA GLU A 344 12.10 -10.65 -9.56
C GLU A 344 10.69 -11.11 -10.01
N VAL A 345 9.67 -10.32 -9.68
CA VAL A 345 8.30 -10.52 -10.17
C VAL A 345 8.26 -10.16 -11.65
N THR A 346 8.95 -9.08 -12.02
CA THR A 346 9.27 -8.67 -13.39
C THR A 346 10.78 -8.74 -13.62
N THR A 347 11.22 -8.71 -14.88
CA THR A 347 12.63 -8.96 -15.26
C THR A 347 13.24 -7.85 -16.11
N LEU A 348 12.59 -6.69 -16.19
CA LEU A 348 12.95 -5.63 -17.14
C LEU A 348 14.33 -5.05 -16.87
N THR A 349 14.66 -4.79 -15.60
CA THR A 349 15.99 -4.30 -15.19
C THR A 349 17.07 -5.34 -15.36
N LYS A 350 16.75 -6.63 -15.16
CA LYS A 350 17.67 -7.74 -15.41
C LYS A 350 18.02 -7.81 -16.91
N ILE A 351 17.03 -7.74 -17.78
CA ILE A 351 17.21 -7.68 -19.24
C ILE A 351 18.02 -6.43 -19.61
N SER A 352 17.59 -5.26 -19.13
CA SER A 352 18.24 -3.99 -19.41
C SER A 352 19.72 -4.01 -19.01
N LYS A 353 20.04 -4.56 -17.83
CA LYS A 353 21.41 -4.67 -17.32
C LYS A 353 22.29 -5.51 -18.24
N LEU A 354 21.81 -6.69 -18.65
CA LEU A 354 22.53 -7.58 -19.56
C LEU A 354 22.81 -6.92 -20.91
N GLU A 355 21.89 -6.09 -21.40
CA GLU A 355 22.03 -5.37 -22.66
C GLU A 355 22.99 -4.18 -22.55
N VAL A 356 22.91 -3.37 -21.48
CA VAL A 356 23.63 -2.08 -21.39
C VAL A 356 25.02 -2.17 -20.78
N ASP A 357 25.26 -3.07 -19.83
CA ASP A 357 26.54 -3.10 -19.12
C ASP A 357 27.74 -3.39 -20.04
N PRO A 358 27.66 -4.32 -21.02
CA PRO A 358 28.72 -4.52 -22.00
C PRO A 358 29.00 -3.29 -22.87
N MET A 359 28.01 -2.39 -23.01
CA MET A 359 28.07 -1.25 -23.94
C MET A 359 28.60 0.04 -23.29
N ASN A 360 28.92 0.05 -21.99
CA ASN A 360 29.32 1.27 -21.27
C ASN A 360 30.48 2.02 -21.91
N ASN A 361 31.49 1.27 -22.35
CA ASN A 361 32.71 1.81 -22.94
C ASN A 361 32.65 1.89 -24.47
N TYR A 362 31.52 1.53 -25.08
CA TYR A 362 31.32 1.75 -26.50
C TYR A 362 31.28 3.26 -26.77
N LEU A 363 31.65 3.68 -27.97
CA LEU A 363 31.91 5.08 -28.28
C LEU A 363 31.23 5.53 -29.57
N ILE A 364 30.75 6.78 -29.57
CA ILE A 364 30.49 7.52 -30.80
C ILE A 364 31.68 8.44 -31.07
N LYS A 365 31.96 8.69 -32.34
CA LYS A 365 32.98 9.64 -32.77
C LYS A 365 32.29 10.87 -33.31
N LYS A 366 32.52 12.02 -32.67
CA LYS A 366 32.05 13.34 -33.16
C LYS A 366 33.28 14.24 -33.28
N ASN A 367 33.55 14.73 -34.48
CA ASN A 367 34.78 15.45 -34.81
C ASN A 367 36.03 14.63 -34.45
N LYS A 368 36.92 15.17 -33.60
CA LYS A 368 38.14 14.50 -33.12
C LYS A 368 37.94 13.80 -31.77
N ASP A 369 36.76 13.91 -31.16
CA ASP A 369 36.49 13.43 -29.82
C ASP A 369 35.76 12.10 -29.81
N ASN A 370 36.05 11.29 -28.79
CA ASN A 370 35.37 10.02 -28.53
C ASN A 370 34.48 10.17 -27.29
N PHE A 371 33.19 9.91 -27.44
CA PHE A 371 32.24 9.96 -26.32
C PHE A 371 31.78 8.54 -26.01
N THR A 372 32.10 8.05 -24.81
CA THR A 372 31.59 6.77 -24.33
C THR A 372 30.08 6.83 -24.10
N LEU A 373 29.37 5.72 -24.26
CA LEU A 373 27.91 5.72 -24.04
C LEU A 373 27.56 6.09 -22.59
N ILE A 374 28.37 5.67 -21.62
CA ILE A 374 28.16 6.03 -20.21
C ILE A 374 28.35 7.54 -19.97
N SER A 375 29.32 8.18 -20.61
CA SER A 375 29.51 9.62 -20.48
C SER A 375 28.37 10.41 -21.12
N ILE A 376 27.84 9.93 -22.26
CA ILE A 376 26.64 10.51 -22.87
C ILE A 376 25.45 10.35 -21.93
N TYR A 377 25.21 9.15 -21.39
CA TYR A 377 24.15 8.93 -20.42
C TYR A 377 24.20 9.91 -19.25
N ASN A 378 25.37 10.03 -18.61
CA ASN A 378 25.56 10.94 -17.48
C ASN A 378 25.29 12.39 -17.89
N LYS A 379 25.67 12.80 -19.11
CA LYS A 379 25.43 14.17 -19.59
C LYS A 379 23.96 14.45 -19.91
N ILE A 380 23.25 13.49 -20.48
CA ILE A 380 21.82 13.65 -20.82
C ILE A 380 20.97 13.73 -19.56
N ILE A 381 21.28 12.90 -18.56
CA ILE A 381 20.51 12.80 -17.32
C ILE A 381 20.71 14.01 -16.41
N GLU A 382 21.87 14.66 -16.51
CA GLU A 382 22.20 15.86 -15.75
C GLU A 382 21.14 16.96 -15.95
N ASN A 383 20.50 17.37 -14.86
CA ASN A 383 19.46 18.41 -14.84
C ASN A 383 18.31 18.15 -15.84
N LEU A 384 18.00 16.88 -16.14
CA LEU A 384 16.86 16.56 -16.99
C LEU A 384 15.56 16.66 -16.19
N LYS A 385 14.59 17.35 -16.79
CA LYS A 385 13.21 17.41 -16.34
C LYS A 385 12.32 16.84 -17.44
N ILE A 386 11.29 16.10 -17.03
CA ILE A 386 10.21 15.68 -17.92
C ILE A 386 9.09 16.70 -17.73
N GLU A 387 9.06 17.70 -18.61
CA GLU A 387 8.22 18.90 -18.45
C GLU A 387 6.72 18.56 -18.40
N ASP A 388 6.23 17.64 -19.23
CA ASP A 388 4.81 17.27 -19.29
C ASP A 388 4.23 16.78 -17.94
N ILE A 389 5.09 16.20 -17.09
CA ILE A 389 4.71 15.64 -15.80
C ILE A 389 5.41 16.31 -14.61
N ASN A 390 6.14 17.40 -14.85
CA ASN A 390 6.94 18.14 -13.88
C ASN A 390 7.85 17.22 -13.04
N LEU A 391 8.43 16.19 -13.65
CA LEU A 391 9.32 15.26 -12.96
C LEU A 391 10.77 15.67 -13.12
N ASP A 392 11.40 16.11 -12.02
CA ASP A 392 12.82 16.41 -11.95
C ASP A 392 13.63 15.15 -11.60
N LEU A 393 14.53 14.73 -12.51
CA LEU A 393 15.32 13.52 -12.31
C LEU A 393 16.38 13.65 -11.22
N ASN A 394 16.86 14.86 -10.93
CA ASN A 394 17.78 15.09 -9.82
C ASN A 394 17.08 14.82 -8.48
N LEU A 395 15.81 15.24 -8.35
CA LEU A 395 15.00 14.95 -7.17
C LEU A 395 14.69 13.45 -7.08
N LEU A 396 14.27 12.84 -8.19
CA LEU A 396 13.97 11.41 -8.27
C LEU A 396 15.15 10.56 -7.80
N PHE A 397 16.36 10.86 -8.27
CA PHE A 397 17.57 10.09 -7.95
C PHE A 397 18.15 10.36 -6.57
N ARG A 398 17.58 11.31 -5.80
CA ARG A 398 17.88 11.45 -4.37
C ARG A 398 17.11 10.43 -3.52
N ILE A 399 16.11 9.74 -4.08
CA ILE A 399 15.45 8.57 -3.47
C ILE A 399 16.28 7.32 -3.78
N ASN A 400 17.11 6.90 -2.82
CA ASN A 400 18.08 5.81 -3.03
C ASN A 400 17.44 4.49 -3.45
N TYR A 401 16.24 4.19 -2.94
CA TYR A 401 15.59 2.91 -3.18
C TYR A 401 15.28 2.64 -4.65
N ILE A 402 14.79 3.65 -5.38
CA ILE A 402 14.39 3.54 -6.79
C ILE A 402 15.53 3.83 -7.76
N LYS A 403 16.58 4.53 -7.31
CA LYS A 403 17.65 5.07 -8.15
C LYS A 403 18.23 4.04 -9.11
N SER A 404 18.70 2.90 -8.62
CA SER A 404 19.37 1.89 -9.45
C SER A 404 18.45 1.30 -10.52
N THR A 405 17.22 0.96 -10.15
CA THR A 405 16.19 0.42 -11.06
C THR A 405 15.89 1.41 -12.19
N ILE A 406 15.65 2.68 -11.86
CA ILE A 406 15.33 3.70 -12.86
C ILE A 406 16.55 4.08 -13.70
N THR A 407 17.75 4.14 -13.11
CA THR A 407 19.00 4.33 -13.85
C THR A 407 19.17 3.29 -14.94
N LEU A 408 18.94 2.00 -14.65
CA LEU A 408 19.04 0.94 -15.65
C LEU A 408 18.04 1.09 -16.79
N LEU A 409 16.77 1.39 -16.48
CA LEU A 409 15.73 1.64 -17.48
C LEU A 409 16.09 2.82 -18.40
N PHE A 410 16.48 3.96 -17.82
CA PHE A 410 16.81 5.17 -18.59
C PHE A 410 18.10 5.01 -19.40
N LYS A 411 19.11 4.34 -18.85
CA LYS A 411 20.34 4.00 -19.57
C LYS A 411 20.04 3.13 -20.79
N ARG A 412 19.15 2.15 -20.65
CA ARG A 412 18.71 1.28 -21.74
C ARG A 412 17.99 2.04 -22.85
N ILE A 413 17.16 3.03 -22.50
CA ILE A 413 16.47 3.90 -23.46
C ILE A 413 17.47 4.78 -24.22
N ILE A 414 18.40 5.42 -23.50
CA ILE A 414 19.44 6.28 -24.09
C ILE A 414 20.34 5.49 -25.04
N TYR A 415 20.78 4.29 -24.64
CA TYR A 415 21.64 3.48 -25.50
C TYR A 415 20.90 3.06 -26.76
N GLY A 416 19.62 2.69 -26.66
CA GLY A 416 18.81 2.41 -27.85
C GLY A 416 18.71 3.59 -28.80
N LEU A 417 18.47 4.80 -28.27
CA LEU A 417 18.48 6.04 -29.07
C LEU A 417 19.83 6.27 -29.76
N ILE A 418 20.95 6.05 -29.06
CA ILE A 418 22.28 6.25 -29.64
C ILE A 418 22.55 5.24 -30.76
N LEU A 419 22.26 3.96 -30.53
CA LEU A 419 22.49 2.91 -31.54
C LEU A 419 21.62 3.11 -32.80
N THR A 420 20.42 3.69 -32.67
CA THR A 420 19.56 3.99 -33.83
C THR A 420 20.01 5.22 -34.62
N ASN A 421 20.64 6.21 -33.96
CA ASN A 421 20.93 7.50 -34.60
C ASN A 421 22.42 7.71 -34.94
N PHE A 422 23.33 6.90 -34.40
CA PHE A 422 24.76 7.09 -34.54
C PHE A 422 25.49 5.79 -34.88
N ARG A 423 26.63 5.93 -35.55
CA ARG A 423 27.57 4.82 -35.71
C ARG A 423 28.33 4.60 -34.40
N VAL A 424 28.01 3.52 -33.71
CA VAL A 424 28.63 3.14 -32.43
C VAL A 424 29.77 2.15 -32.66
N PHE A 425 30.87 2.32 -31.93
CA PHE A 425 32.02 1.46 -31.98
C PHE A 425 32.26 0.75 -30.65
N LYS A 426 32.52 -0.57 -30.68
CA LYS A 426 32.90 -1.35 -29.49
C LYS A 426 34.29 -0.98 -28.98
N ASN A 427 35.18 -0.71 -29.94
CA ASN A 427 36.56 -0.28 -29.74
C ASN A 427 36.95 0.68 -30.87
N LYS A 428 38.20 1.11 -30.98
CA LYS A 428 38.59 2.11 -32.00
C LYS A 428 38.33 1.68 -33.46
N LYS A 429 38.17 0.38 -33.72
CA LYS A 429 38.09 -0.24 -35.05
C LYS A 429 36.73 -0.89 -35.35
N GLU A 430 36.18 -1.63 -34.40
CA GLU A 430 34.98 -2.47 -34.59
C GLU A 430 33.69 -1.70 -34.35
N THR A 431 32.75 -1.76 -35.28
CA THR A 431 31.40 -1.19 -35.14
C THR A 431 30.45 -2.16 -34.48
N VAL A 432 29.48 -1.61 -33.76
CA VAL A 432 28.36 -2.38 -33.23
C VAL A 432 27.37 -2.66 -34.37
N ASN A 433 27.08 -3.95 -34.59
CA ASN A 433 26.06 -4.38 -35.57
C ASN A 433 24.75 -4.84 -34.89
N THR A 434 24.71 -4.89 -33.56
CA THR A 434 23.51 -5.30 -32.81
C THR A 434 22.52 -4.14 -32.72
N GLU A 435 21.26 -4.40 -33.04
CA GLU A 435 20.20 -3.42 -32.90
C GLU A 435 19.59 -3.45 -31.50
N LEU A 436 19.43 -2.28 -30.89
CA LEU A 436 18.90 -2.13 -29.54
C LEU A 436 17.65 -1.24 -29.56
N ARG A 437 16.50 -1.81 -29.97
CA ARG A 437 15.25 -1.04 -30.08
C ARG A 437 14.61 -0.79 -28.71
N ASN A 438 14.05 0.41 -28.53
CA ASN A 438 13.30 0.76 -27.31
C ASN A 438 11.88 0.17 -27.30
N ASP A 439 11.31 -0.12 -28.47
CA ASP A 439 9.95 -0.69 -28.60
C ASP A 439 9.76 -1.97 -27.76
N LYS A 440 10.79 -2.83 -27.69
CA LYS A 440 10.75 -4.03 -26.85
C LYS A 440 10.54 -3.72 -25.35
N ILE A 441 11.21 -2.70 -24.82
CA ILE A 441 11.05 -2.29 -23.42
C ILE A 441 9.65 -1.71 -23.19
N PHE A 442 9.15 -0.97 -24.16
CA PHE A 442 7.81 -0.41 -24.11
C PHE A 442 6.70 -1.47 -24.19
N GLU A 443 6.87 -2.49 -25.01
CA GLU A 443 6.01 -3.66 -25.07
C GLU A 443 5.99 -4.39 -23.73
N LEU A 444 7.16 -4.68 -23.15
CA LEU A 444 7.26 -5.32 -21.83
C LEU A 444 6.56 -4.50 -20.74
N LEU A 445 6.73 -3.18 -20.69
CA LEU A 445 6.02 -2.35 -19.71
C LEU A 445 4.49 -2.43 -19.87
N LYS A 446 3.99 -2.51 -21.10
CA LYS A 446 2.55 -2.67 -21.38
C LYS A 446 2.03 -4.06 -21.02
N GLU A 447 2.77 -5.11 -21.39
CA GLU A 447 2.44 -6.50 -21.04
C GLU A 447 2.35 -6.68 -19.52
N GLU A 448 3.23 -5.99 -18.79
CA GLU A 448 3.27 -5.97 -17.34
C GLU A 448 2.23 -5.02 -16.69
N LYS A 449 1.42 -4.33 -17.50
CA LYS A 449 0.40 -3.35 -17.07
C LYS A 449 0.98 -2.22 -16.19
N LEU A 450 2.20 -1.79 -16.51
CA LEU A 450 2.91 -0.72 -15.82
C LEU A 450 2.70 0.63 -16.52
N ASP A 451 1.45 1.01 -16.77
CA ASP A 451 1.06 2.11 -17.67
C ASP A 451 1.73 3.45 -17.32
N MET A 452 1.80 3.81 -16.03
CA MET A 452 2.43 5.07 -15.59
C MET A 452 3.96 5.03 -15.71
N VAL A 453 4.59 3.86 -15.63
CA VAL A 453 6.03 3.70 -15.87
C VAL A 453 6.33 3.73 -17.36
N PHE A 454 5.45 3.12 -18.17
CA PHE A 454 5.48 3.25 -19.62
C PHE A 454 5.38 4.72 -20.07
N GLU A 455 4.44 5.48 -19.50
CA GLU A 455 4.29 6.92 -19.75
C GLU A 455 5.58 7.69 -19.42
N VAL A 456 6.14 7.49 -18.22
CA VAL A 456 7.41 8.12 -17.81
C VAL A 456 8.54 7.75 -18.76
N ALA A 457 8.65 6.48 -19.14
CA ALA A 457 9.69 5.99 -20.04
C ALA A 457 9.58 6.59 -21.45
N LYS A 458 8.36 6.79 -21.97
CA LYS A 458 8.11 7.42 -23.27
C LYS A 458 8.41 8.91 -23.26
N LEU A 459 7.94 9.62 -22.25
CA LEU A 459 8.24 11.05 -22.10
C LEU A 459 9.75 11.28 -21.88
N PHE A 460 10.40 10.42 -21.10
CA PHE A 460 11.85 10.42 -20.95
C PHE A 460 12.57 10.20 -22.28
N GLU A 461 12.12 9.24 -23.10
CA GLU A 461 12.71 8.99 -24.43
C GLU A 461 12.67 10.24 -25.31
N GLN A 462 11.56 10.97 -25.30
CA GLN A 462 11.38 12.21 -26.06
C GLN A 462 12.37 13.29 -25.61
N GLU A 463 12.46 13.55 -24.30
CA GLU A 463 13.39 14.54 -23.75
C GLU A 463 14.86 14.16 -24.00
N ALA A 464 15.20 12.89 -23.79
CA ALA A 464 16.54 12.37 -24.03
C ALA A 464 16.93 12.49 -25.51
N ARG A 465 16.01 12.18 -26.43
CA ARG A 465 16.25 12.31 -27.88
C ARG A 465 16.57 13.76 -28.26
N ASN A 466 15.80 14.72 -27.76
CA ASN A 466 16.03 16.15 -28.03
C ASN A 466 17.41 16.60 -27.54
N LYS A 467 17.77 16.24 -26.30
CA LYS A 467 19.10 16.55 -25.76
C LYS A 467 20.22 15.85 -26.54
N ILE A 468 20.05 14.59 -26.95
CA ILE A 468 21.07 13.86 -27.73
C ILE A 468 21.30 14.54 -29.08
N ILE A 469 20.23 14.91 -29.79
CA ILE A 469 20.34 15.59 -31.08
C ILE A 469 21.05 16.93 -30.92
N LEU A 470 20.64 17.74 -29.94
CA LEU A 470 21.24 19.05 -29.70
C LEU A 470 22.75 19.00 -29.39
N ASN A 471 23.19 17.98 -28.66
CA ASN A 471 24.59 17.86 -28.22
C ASN A 471 25.48 17.08 -29.20
N TYR A 472 24.94 16.08 -29.90
CA TYR A 472 25.75 15.08 -30.61
C TYR A 472 25.44 14.92 -32.11
N LYS A 473 24.25 15.31 -32.57
CA LYS A 473 24.05 15.52 -34.02
C LYS A 473 24.66 16.86 -34.44
#